data_AF-A0A957D609-F1
#
_entry.id   AF-A0A957D609-F1
#
_cell.length_a   1.000
_cell.length_b   1.000
_cell.length_c   1.000
_cell.angle_alpha   90.00
_cell.angle_beta   90.00
_cell.angle_gamma   90.00
#
_symmetry.space_group_name_H-M   'P 1'
#
loop_
_entity.id
_entity.type
_entity.pdbx_description
1 polymer ?
#
loop_
_entity_poly.entity_id
_entity_poly.type
_entity_poly.pdbx_seq_one_letter_code
_entity_poly.pdbx_strand_id
1 'polypeptide(L)'
;MPKSRITPSRQQYLDIKAQHPDAIVFFRLGDFYETFDDDAHTAAKELDLVLTSRPQGKGIRTPMAGVPHHAAEGYIAKLIAKGYKVALAEQIGTDTVKGLMPREVVRVFTAGTVIEPGMLDAGRNNYLTAVIAEGERAGLAYADITTGEFATTLLSSRRALIEELARLAPAELLVPDSEHTLADQVKTVTKLPNWRFEEGNARQTLLRHFGVSTLSGFGCENKPLAVRAAGAILYYLQETQKGAVGQIQRLATYSTAGYMA
;
A
#
# COMPACT_ATOMS: atom_id res chain seq x y z
N MET A 1 -0.29 -33.65 -22.92
CA MET A 1 0.24 -33.12 -21.64
C MET A 1 -0.90 -33.08 -20.63
N PRO A 2 -0.74 -33.59 -19.40
CA PRO A 2 -1.84 -33.61 -18.45
C PRO A 2 -2.18 -32.17 -18.03
N LYS A 3 -3.43 -31.76 -18.27
CA LYS A 3 -4.01 -30.49 -17.78
C LYS A 3 -3.80 -30.39 -16.27
N SER A 4 -3.49 -29.18 -15.78
CA SER A 4 -3.02 -28.86 -14.43
C SER A 4 -3.77 -29.59 -13.30
N ARG A 5 -3.00 -30.06 -12.30
CA ARG A 5 -3.44 -30.80 -11.12
C ARG A 5 -4.13 -29.93 -10.04
N ILE A 6 -4.60 -28.73 -10.40
CA ILE A 6 -4.99 -27.67 -9.48
C ILE A 6 -6.49 -27.39 -9.63
N THR A 7 -7.22 -27.23 -8.52
CA THR A 7 -8.65 -26.86 -8.58
C THR A 7 -8.82 -25.46 -9.18
N PRO A 8 -9.93 -25.17 -9.88
CA PRO A 8 -10.15 -23.83 -10.44
C PRO A 8 -10.06 -22.71 -9.39
N SER A 9 -10.62 -22.92 -8.20
CA SER A 9 -10.54 -21.95 -7.09
C SER A 9 -9.11 -21.73 -6.62
N ARG A 10 -8.29 -22.80 -6.59
CA ARG A 10 -6.89 -22.68 -6.19
C ARG A 10 -6.07 -21.96 -7.25
N GLN A 11 -6.33 -22.21 -8.54
CA GLN A 11 -5.66 -21.47 -9.61
C GLN A 11 -5.98 -19.98 -9.49
N GLN A 12 -7.25 -19.60 -9.30
CA GLN A 12 -7.64 -18.20 -9.10
C GLN A 12 -6.92 -17.55 -7.90
N TYR A 13 -6.79 -18.26 -6.77
CA TYR A 13 -6.00 -17.77 -5.65
C TYR A 13 -4.53 -17.54 -6.01
N LEU A 14 -3.89 -18.51 -6.68
CA LEU A 14 -2.48 -18.41 -7.07
C LEU A 14 -2.26 -17.26 -8.05
N ASP A 15 -3.19 -17.03 -8.98
CA ASP A 15 -3.13 -15.93 -9.93
C ASP A 15 -3.24 -14.57 -9.22
N ILE A 16 -4.09 -14.47 -8.18
CA ILE A 16 -4.18 -13.27 -7.34
C ILE A 16 -2.92 -13.09 -6.50
N LYS A 17 -2.42 -14.15 -5.86
CA LYS A 17 -1.21 -14.09 -5.03
C LYS A 17 0.03 -13.71 -5.84
N ALA A 18 0.13 -14.15 -7.09
CA ALA A 18 1.21 -13.77 -8.00
C ALA A 18 1.21 -12.26 -8.31
N GLN A 19 0.05 -11.60 -8.26
CA GLN A 19 -0.06 -10.15 -8.43
C GLN A 19 0.24 -9.37 -7.14
N HIS A 20 0.13 -10.02 -5.98
CA HIS A 20 0.36 -9.43 -4.66
C HIS A 20 1.32 -10.29 -3.82
N PRO A 21 2.57 -10.48 -4.27
CA PRO A 21 3.51 -11.40 -3.63
C PRO A 21 3.89 -10.97 -2.21
N ASP A 22 3.89 -9.66 -1.94
CA ASP A 22 4.27 -9.03 -0.67
C ASP A 22 3.10 -8.82 0.31
N ALA A 23 1.86 -9.15 -0.08
CA ALA A 23 0.68 -9.02 0.76
C ALA A 23 0.10 -10.38 1.16
N ILE A 24 -0.43 -10.47 2.37
CA ILE A 24 -1.25 -11.59 2.81
C ILE A 24 -2.58 -11.50 2.06
N VAL A 25 -2.93 -12.53 1.28
CA VAL A 25 -4.19 -12.53 0.52
C VAL A 25 -5.32 -13.07 1.38
N PHE A 26 -6.30 -12.21 1.69
CA PHE A 26 -7.57 -12.60 2.29
C PHE A 26 -8.54 -12.93 1.16
N PHE A 27 -8.73 -14.21 0.88
CA PHE A 27 -9.50 -14.71 -0.24
C PHE A 27 -10.92 -15.11 0.20
N ARG A 28 -11.92 -14.40 -0.31
CA ARG A 28 -13.34 -14.57 0.08
C ARG A 28 -13.90 -15.94 -0.29
N LEU A 29 -14.30 -16.72 0.70
CA LEU A 29 -14.92 -18.03 0.52
C LEU A 29 -16.12 -18.21 1.45
N GLY A 30 -17.33 -18.03 0.90
CA GLY A 30 -18.55 -18.04 1.70
C GLY A 30 -18.47 -16.92 2.74
N ASP A 31 -18.71 -17.25 4.01
CA ASP A 31 -18.67 -16.30 5.13
C ASP A 31 -17.29 -16.04 5.74
N PHE A 32 -16.24 -16.57 5.14
CA PHE A 32 -14.86 -16.43 5.63
C PHE A 32 -13.97 -15.72 4.62
N TYR A 33 -12.91 -15.10 5.14
CA TYR A 33 -11.68 -14.90 4.38
C TYR A 33 -10.70 -15.99 4.75
N GLU A 34 -10.27 -16.75 3.74
CA GLU A 34 -9.22 -17.76 3.91
C GLU A 34 -7.91 -17.25 3.31
N THR A 35 -6.83 -17.67 3.92
CA THR A 35 -5.47 -17.50 3.43
C THR A 35 -4.79 -18.87 3.33
N PHE A 36 -3.82 -19.03 2.44
CA PHE A 36 -3.21 -20.31 2.11
C PHE A 36 -1.68 -20.27 2.11
N ASP A 37 -1.06 -21.44 2.23
CA ASP A 37 0.40 -21.61 2.17
C ASP A 37 1.14 -20.76 3.23
N ASP A 38 2.17 -20.02 2.84
CA ASP A 38 2.96 -19.17 3.72
C ASP A 38 2.14 -18.04 4.36
N ASP A 39 1.15 -17.53 3.62
CA ASP A 39 0.23 -16.52 4.15
C ASP A 39 -0.63 -17.13 5.29
N ALA A 40 -0.99 -18.41 5.20
CA ALA A 40 -1.71 -19.12 6.26
C ALA A 40 -0.86 -19.33 7.51
N HIS A 41 0.40 -19.73 7.33
CA HIS A 41 1.36 -19.86 8.43
C HIS A 41 1.56 -18.52 9.14
N THR A 42 1.75 -17.45 8.37
CA THR A 42 1.93 -16.09 8.89
C THR A 42 0.70 -15.62 9.63
N ALA A 43 -0.49 -15.70 9.02
CA ALA A 43 -1.74 -15.29 9.66
C ALA A 43 -2.02 -16.10 10.92
N ALA A 44 -1.85 -17.42 10.90
CA ALA A 44 -2.07 -18.27 12.07
C ALA A 44 -1.21 -17.86 13.25
N LYS A 45 0.09 -17.65 13.02
CA LYS A 45 1.02 -17.22 14.06
C LYS A 45 0.71 -15.82 14.56
N GLU A 46 0.54 -14.87 13.66
CA GLU A 46 0.46 -13.45 14.02
C GLU A 46 -0.90 -13.04 14.59
N LEU A 47 -1.96 -13.77 14.25
CA LEU A 47 -3.33 -13.52 14.69
C LEU A 47 -3.86 -14.54 15.70
N ASP A 48 -3.02 -15.50 16.11
CA ASP A 48 -3.39 -16.61 17.00
C ASP A 48 -4.60 -17.40 16.48
N LEU A 49 -4.56 -17.75 15.19
CA LEU A 49 -5.58 -18.56 14.52
C LEU A 49 -5.15 -20.02 14.47
N VAL A 50 -6.14 -20.91 14.47
CA VAL A 50 -5.90 -22.33 14.22
C VAL A 50 -5.43 -22.51 12.77
N LEU A 51 -4.19 -22.98 12.60
CA LEU A 51 -3.68 -23.45 11.32
C LEU A 51 -4.29 -24.82 11.01
N THR A 52 -5.05 -24.90 9.92
CA THR A 52 -5.64 -26.15 9.41
C THR A 52 -5.13 -26.43 8.01
N SER A 53 -5.77 -27.35 7.30
CA SER A 53 -5.47 -27.62 5.90
C SER A 53 -6.74 -27.88 5.11
N ARG A 54 -6.75 -27.42 3.86
CA ARG A 54 -7.88 -27.59 2.94
C ARG A 54 -7.57 -28.65 1.87
N PRO A 55 -8.47 -29.62 1.63
CA PRO A 55 -8.29 -30.58 0.54
C PRO A 55 -8.36 -29.89 -0.83
N GLN A 56 -7.40 -30.15 -1.71
CA GLN A 56 -7.37 -29.66 -3.09
C GLN A 56 -7.65 -30.76 -4.13
N GLY A 57 -8.18 -31.90 -3.67
CA GLY A 57 -8.41 -33.09 -4.50
C GLY A 57 -7.18 -33.99 -4.65
N LYS A 58 -7.41 -35.24 -5.06
CA LYS A 58 -6.38 -36.28 -5.32
C LYS A 58 -5.32 -36.43 -4.21
N GLY A 59 -5.74 -36.28 -2.95
CA GLY A 59 -4.89 -36.47 -1.76
C GLY A 59 -4.01 -35.28 -1.36
N ILE A 60 -4.05 -34.18 -2.11
CA ILE A 60 -3.27 -32.97 -1.79
C ILE A 60 -4.04 -32.11 -0.78
N ARG A 61 -3.34 -31.63 0.25
CA ARG A 61 -3.86 -30.68 1.23
C ARG A 61 -2.97 -29.44 1.26
N THR A 62 -3.59 -28.27 1.40
CA THR A 62 -2.88 -26.98 1.45
C THR A 62 -3.06 -26.37 2.84
N PRO A 63 -2.01 -25.86 3.50
CA PRO A 63 -2.15 -25.10 4.74
C PRO A 63 -3.14 -23.96 4.59
N MET A 64 -3.99 -23.74 5.59
CA MET A 64 -5.05 -22.76 5.53
C MET A 64 -5.34 -22.20 6.93
N ALA A 65 -5.54 -20.89 7.01
CA ALA A 65 -6.09 -20.19 8.15
C ALA A 65 -7.20 -19.25 7.67
N GLY A 66 -8.17 -18.94 8.52
CA GLY A 66 -9.32 -18.15 8.09
C GLY A 66 -9.95 -17.35 9.22
N VAL A 67 -10.61 -16.26 8.83
CA VAL A 67 -11.31 -15.37 9.75
C VAL A 67 -12.75 -15.16 9.28
N PRO A 68 -13.73 -15.02 10.19
CA PRO A 68 -15.09 -14.65 9.81
C PRO A 68 -15.09 -13.27 9.17
N HIS A 69 -15.81 -13.10 8.06
CA HIS A 69 -15.70 -11.86 7.29
C HIS A 69 -16.23 -10.62 7.98
N HIS A 70 -17.30 -10.77 8.76
CA HIS A 70 -17.84 -9.68 9.57
C HIS A 70 -16.85 -9.17 10.63
N ALA A 71 -15.84 -9.98 10.97
CA ALA A 71 -14.79 -9.64 11.92
C ALA A 71 -13.44 -9.34 11.24
N ALA A 72 -13.36 -9.39 9.90
CA ALA A 72 -12.10 -9.32 9.17
C ALA A 72 -11.34 -8.02 9.43
N GLU A 73 -12.05 -6.91 9.59
CA GLU A 73 -11.47 -5.59 9.85
C GLU A 73 -10.51 -5.61 11.05
N GLY A 74 -10.93 -6.19 12.18
CA GLY A 74 -10.09 -6.28 13.38
C GLY A 74 -8.84 -7.15 13.19
N TYR A 75 -8.91 -8.19 12.36
CA TYR A 75 -7.76 -9.02 12.03
C TYR A 75 -6.79 -8.33 11.06
N ILE A 76 -7.34 -7.61 10.07
CA ILE A 76 -6.56 -6.79 9.15
C ILE A 76 -5.80 -5.73 9.95
N ALA A 77 -6.47 -5.01 10.86
CA ALA A 77 -5.86 -4.00 11.72
C ALA A 77 -4.64 -4.54 12.49
N LYS A 78 -4.75 -5.75 13.05
CA LYS A 78 -3.65 -6.42 13.76
C LYS A 78 -2.47 -6.74 12.84
N LEU A 79 -2.72 -7.20 11.62
CA LEU A 79 -1.67 -7.46 10.63
C LEU A 79 -0.97 -6.16 10.20
N ILE A 80 -1.75 -5.10 9.91
CA ILE A 80 -1.21 -3.79 9.56
C ILE A 80 -0.33 -3.22 10.69
N ALA A 81 -0.79 -3.31 11.95
CA ALA A 81 -0.03 -2.84 13.11
C ALA A 81 1.33 -3.57 13.28
N LYS A 82 1.45 -4.77 12.73
CA LYS A 82 2.68 -5.59 12.69
C LYS A 82 3.52 -5.38 11.42
N GLY A 83 3.09 -4.49 10.52
CA GLY A 83 3.83 -4.13 9.30
C GLY A 83 3.53 -5.01 8.09
N TYR A 84 2.51 -5.87 8.16
CA TYR A 84 2.08 -6.65 7.00
C TYR A 84 1.15 -5.83 6.10
N LYS A 85 1.11 -6.18 4.81
CA LYS A 85 0.07 -5.73 3.87
C LYS A 85 -0.99 -6.81 3.74
N VAL A 86 -2.24 -6.42 3.52
CA VAL A 86 -3.35 -7.36 3.31
C VAL A 86 -4.08 -7.03 2.01
N ALA A 87 -4.12 -7.97 1.07
CA ALA A 87 -4.91 -7.85 -0.14
C ALA A 87 -6.27 -8.54 0.06
N LEU A 88 -7.36 -7.79 -0.05
CA LEU A 88 -8.72 -8.29 0.15
C LEU A 88 -9.32 -8.68 -1.20
N ALA A 89 -9.42 -9.98 -1.46
CA ALA A 89 -9.98 -10.54 -2.68
C ALA A 89 -11.45 -10.92 -2.47
N GLU A 90 -12.35 -10.16 -3.10
CA GLU A 90 -13.80 -10.31 -2.97
C GLU A 90 -14.42 -10.99 -4.18
N GLN A 91 -15.62 -11.55 -4.00
CA GLN A 91 -16.40 -12.09 -5.12
C GLN A 91 -17.01 -10.95 -5.94
N ILE A 92 -16.84 -11.01 -7.26
CA ILE A 92 -17.34 -10.00 -8.19
C ILE A 92 -18.41 -10.61 -9.09
N GLY A 93 -19.43 -9.81 -9.40
CA GLY A 93 -20.54 -10.20 -10.26
C GLY A 93 -21.59 -11.06 -9.56
N THR A 94 -22.63 -11.44 -10.30
CA THR A 94 -23.75 -12.27 -9.81
C THR A 94 -23.69 -13.70 -10.32
N ASP A 95 -22.91 -13.96 -11.37
CA ASP A 95 -22.88 -15.25 -12.07
C ASP A 95 -21.52 -15.93 -11.98
N THR A 96 -21.54 -17.26 -11.97
CA THR A 96 -20.31 -18.06 -11.99
C THR A 96 -19.72 -18.11 -13.39
N VAL A 97 -18.39 -17.96 -13.50
CA VAL A 97 -17.65 -18.22 -14.73
C VAL A 97 -17.01 -19.60 -14.61
N LYS A 98 -17.42 -20.54 -15.47
CA LYS A 98 -16.98 -21.95 -15.42
C LYS A 98 -17.25 -22.62 -14.06
N GLY A 99 -18.38 -22.29 -13.43
CA GLY A 99 -18.80 -22.86 -12.14
C GLY A 99 -18.07 -22.28 -10.92
N LEU A 100 -17.30 -21.21 -11.07
CA LEU A 100 -16.63 -20.50 -9.98
C LEU A 100 -16.99 -19.01 -10.02
N MET A 101 -17.32 -18.44 -8.86
CA MET A 101 -17.47 -16.98 -8.73
C MET A 101 -16.14 -16.29 -9.04
N PRO A 102 -16.11 -15.32 -9.97
CA PRO A 102 -14.95 -14.46 -10.19
C PRO A 102 -14.56 -13.75 -8.88
N ARG A 103 -13.26 -13.51 -8.72
CA ARG A 103 -12.73 -12.76 -7.59
C ARG A 103 -11.66 -11.81 -8.05
N GLU A 104 -11.65 -10.65 -7.42
CA GLU A 104 -10.66 -9.61 -7.68
C GLU A 104 -10.25 -8.97 -6.36
N VAL A 105 -9.01 -8.48 -6.30
CA VAL A 105 -8.57 -7.66 -5.18
C VAL A 105 -9.24 -6.30 -5.29
N VAL A 106 -10.18 -6.06 -4.39
CA VAL A 106 -10.92 -4.80 -4.32
C VAL A 106 -10.14 -3.73 -3.58
N ARG A 107 -9.21 -4.15 -2.69
CA ARG A 107 -8.41 -3.24 -1.88
C ARG A 107 -7.15 -3.90 -1.34
N VAL A 108 -6.08 -3.10 -1.20
CA VAL A 108 -4.87 -3.48 -0.48
C VAL A 108 -4.70 -2.57 0.73
N PHE A 109 -4.73 -3.15 1.92
CA PHE A 109 -4.51 -2.46 3.18
C PHE A 109 -3.01 -2.41 3.48
N THR A 110 -2.52 -1.22 3.79
CA THR A 110 -1.12 -0.95 4.16
C THR A 110 -1.12 0.09 5.29
N ALA A 111 -0.02 0.21 6.04
CA ALA A 111 0.03 1.09 7.21
C ALA A 111 -0.30 2.55 6.89
N GLY A 112 0.13 3.06 5.73
CA GLY A 112 -0.14 4.44 5.30
C GLY A 112 -1.44 4.61 4.51
N THR A 113 -2.21 3.55 4.26
CA THR A 113 -3.41 3.61 3.39
C THR A 113 -4.72 3.21 4.06
N VAL A 114 -4.70 3.08 5.38
CA VAL A 114 -5.89 2.84 6.20
C VAL A 114 -6.78 4.09 6.24
N ILE A 115 -8.10 3.88 6.13
CA ILE A 115 -9.10 4.96 6.28
C ILE A 115 -10.17 4.63 7.33
N GLU A 116 -10.21 3.38 7.79
CA GLU A 116 -11.17 2.88 8.76
C GLU A 116 -10.92 3.52 10.13
N PRO A 117 -11.91 4.23 10.72
CA PRO A 117 -11.73 4.84 12.04
C PRO A 117 -11.32 3.84 13.12
N GLY A 118 -11.77 2.58 13.03
CA GLY A 118 -11.41 1.51 13.98
C GLY A 118 -9.96 1.04 13.87
N MET A 119 -9.25 1.40 12.80
CA MET A 119 -7.84 1.06 12.58
C MET A 119 -6.90 2.27 12.75
N LEU A 120 -7.45 3.47 12.91
CA LEU A 120 -6.72 4.72 13.03
C LEU A 120 -6.60 5.16 14.49
N ASP A 121 -5.50 5.82 14.81
CA ASP A 121 -5.32 6.48 16.10
C ASP A 121 -5.87 7.91 16.00
N ALA A 122 -6.97 8.18 16.71
CA ALA A 122 -7.70 9.46 16.62
C ALA A 122 -6.88 10.69 17.03
N GLY A 123 -5.73 10.51 17.71
CA GLY A 123 -4.87 11.60 18.16
C GLY A 123 -3.76 12.00 17.18
N ARG A 124 -3.61 11.33 16.04
CA ARG A 124 -2.50 11.55 15.10
C ARG A 124 -2.91 11.36 13.65
N ASN A 125 -2.20 12.05 12.76
CA ASN A 125 -2.34 11.84 11.32
C ASN A 125 -1.71 10.50 10.90
N ASN A 126 -2.26 9.88 9.87
CA ASN A 126 -1.78 8.60 9.35
C ASN A 126 -1.04 8.81 8.04
N TYR A 127 0.13 9.46 8.12
CA TYR A 127 0.86 9.88 6.94
C TYR A 127 1.47 8.70 6.17
N LEU A 128 1.16 8.67 4.88
CA LEU A 128 1.94 7.99 3.85
C LEU A 128 2.97 8.98 3.32
N THR A 129 4.25 8.68 3.47
CA THR A 129 5.34 9.54 3.01
C THR A 129 6.11 8.86 1.89
N ALA A 130 6.65 9.61 0.95
CA ALA A 130 7.60 9.12 -0.04
C ALA A 130 8.87 9.97 -0.03
N VAL A 131 10.01 9.31 -0.20
CA VAL A 131 11.32 9.97 -0.24
C VAL A 131 12.13 9.48 -1.42
N ILE A 132 12.82 10.43 -2.04
CA ILE A 132 13.93 10.14 -2.95
C ILE A 132 15.10 11.07 -2.69
N ALA A 133 16.30 10.51 -2.54
CA ALA A 133 17.52 11.27 -2.29
C ALA A 133 18.46 11.23 -3.50
N GLU A 134 19.11 12.36 -3.78
CA GLU A 134 20.21 12.49 -4.75
C GLU A 134 21.32 13.36 -4.15
N GLY A 135 22.42 12.71 -3.77
CA GLY A 135 23.47 13.35 -2.97
C GLY A 135 22.90 13.81 -1.62
N GLU A 136 23.14 15.07 -1.28
CA GLU A 136 22.62 15.67 -0.03
C GLU A 136 21.17 16.15 -0.13
N ARG A 137 20.61 16.24 -1.34
CA ARG A 137 19.25 16.75 -1.53
C ARG A 137 18.25 15.62 -1.51
N ALA A 138 17.05 15.89 -0.98
CA ALA A 138 15.97 14.93 -0.98
C ALA A 138 14.65 15.58 -1.38
N GLY A 139 13.87 14.87 -2.19
CA GLY A 139 12.46 15.14 -2.36
C GLY A 139 11.70 14.37 -1.30
N LEU A 140 10.80 15.07 -0.60
CA LEU A 140 9.87 14.44 0.34
C LEU A 140 8.46 14.85 -0.03
N ALA A 141 7.54 13.90 0.00
CA ALA A 141 6.11 14.16 -0.06
C ALA A 141 5.42 13.36 1.03
N TYR A 142 4.29 13.86 1.52
CA TYR A 142 3.42 13.12 2.43
C TYR A 142 1.96 13.38 2.10
N ALA A 143 1.12 12.38 2.35
CA ALA A 143 -0.31 12.48 2.24
C ALA A 143 -0.99 11.86 3.46
N ASP A 144 -2.12 12.44 3.86
CA ASP A 144 -3.10 11.78 4.72
C ASP A 144 -4.40 11.61 3.92
N ILE A 145 -4.73 10.36 3.62
CA ILE A 145 -5.89 10.02 2.78
C ILE A 145 -7.18 10.47 3.47
N THR A 146 -7.24 10.39 4.80
CA THR A 146 -8.45 10.64 5.58
C THR A 146 -8.84 12.11 5.59
N THR A 147 -7.85 13.01 5.51
CA THR A 147 -8.05 14.46 5.51
C THR A 147 -7.94 15.08 4.11
N GLY A 148 -7.38 14.35 3.15
CA GLY A 148 -7.05 14.85 1.81
C GLY A 148 -5.78 15.71 1.79
N GLU A 149 -5.06 15.81 2.92
CA GLU A 149 -3.80 16.56 2.99
C GLU A 149 -2.76 15.90 2.07
N PHE A 150 -2.11 16.72 1.24
CA PHE A 150 -1.05 16.26 0.36
C PHE A 150 -0.05 17.38 0.09
N ALA A 151 1.20 17.17 0.50
CA ALA A 151 2.23 18.18 0.42
C ALA A 151 3.58 17.61 0.01
N THR A 152 4.43 18.47 -0.55
CA THR A 152 5.78 18.12 -0.96
C THR A 152 6.79 19.23 -0.71
N THR A 153 8.05 18.85 -0.55
CA THR A 153 9.16 19.78 -0.33
C THR A 153 10.45 19.24 -0.95
N LEU A 154 11.39 20.17 -1.15
CA LEU A 154 12.77 19.88 -1.51
C LEU A 154 13.66 20.22 -0.32
N LEU A 155 14.36 19.22 0.20
CA LEU A 155 15.26 19.33 1.32
C LEU A 155 16.70 19.40 0.81
N SER A 156 17.53 20.23 1.47
CA SER A 156 18.89 20.56 1.04
C SER A 156 19.99 19.73 1.71
N SER A 157 19.64 18.89 2.71
CA SER A 157 20.62 18.05 3.41
C SER A 157 19.98 16.76 3.94
N ARG A 158 20.80 15.73 4.16
CA ARG A 158 20.37 14.50 4.84
C ARG A 158 19.85 14.75 6.25
N ARG A 159 20.43 15.72 6.98
CA ARG A 159 19.96 16.10 8.32
C ARG A 159 18.51 16.61 8.27
N ALA A 160 18.21 17.51 7.34
CA ALA A 160 16.86 18.06 7.18
C ALA A 160 15.84 16.96 6.82
N LEU A 161 16.25 15.95 6.04
CA LEU A 161 15.42 14.78 5.76
C LEU A 161 15.08 13.98 7.03
N ILE A 162 16.08 13.68 7.86
CA ILE A 162 15.87 12.92 9.09
C ILE A 162 14.97 13.71 10.06
N GLU A 163 15.21 15.01 10.23
CA GLU A 163 14.37 15.89 11.06
C GLU A 163 12.92 15.92 10.58
N GLU A 164 12.71 15.99 9.27
CA GLU A 164 11.37 16.03 8.69
C GLU A 164 10.65 14.68 8.79
N LEU A 165 11.35 13.56 8.61
CA LEU A 165 10.79 12.22 8.86
C LEU A 165 10.40 12.03 10.32
N ALA A 166 11.21 12.53 11.26
CA ALA A 166 10.90 12.49 12.69
C ALA A 166 9.68 13.37 13.03
N ARG A 167 9.57 14.56 12.44
CA ARG A 167 8.41 15.46 12.61
C ARG A 167 7.12 14.85 12.07
N LEU A 168 7.19 14.25 10.88
CA LEU A 168 6.03 13.64 10.23
C LEU A 168 5.64 12.30 10.88
N ALA A 169 6.61 11.55 11.42
CA ALA A 169 6.39 10.23 12.01
C ALA A 169 5.50 9.32 11.12
N PRO A 170 5.89 9.06 9.87
CA PRO A 170 5.02 8.41 8.90
C PRO A 170 4.62 7.01 9.34
N ALA A 171 3.36 6.66 9.07
CA ALA A 171 2.86 5.31 9.26
C ALA A 171 3.48 4.35 8.23
N GLU A 172 3.78 4.85 7.03
CA GLU A 172 4.47 4.11 5.97
C GLU A 172 5.33 5.05 5.13
N LEU A 173 6.55 4.61 4.81
CA LEU A 173 7.48 5.33 3.95
C LEU A 173 7.71 4.57 2.65
N LEU A 174 7.45 5.22 1.53
CA LEU A 174 7.75 4.77 0.19
C LEU A 174 9.16 5.23 -0.20
N VAL A 175 9.97 4.28 -0.66
CA VAL A 175 11.32 4.57 -1.17
C VAL A 175 11.58 3.81 -2.47
N PRO A 176 12.48 4.29 -3.35
CA PRO A 176 12.94 3.49 -4.48
C PRO A 176 13.64 2.21 -4.01
N ASP A 177 13.57 1.13 -4.79
CA ASP A 177 14.22 -0.15 -4.45
C ASP A 177 15.72 -0.02 -4.13
N SER A 178 16.39 0.95 -4.78
CA SER A 178 17.80 1.28 -4.58
C SER A 178 18.10 1.99 -3.26
N GLU A 179 17.10 2.40 -2.49
CA GLU A 179 17.28 3.01 -1.18
C GLU A 179 17.40 1.94 -0.09
N HIS A 180 18.43 2.05 0.74
CA HIS A 180 18.76 1.05 1.77
C HIS A 180 19.06 1.68 3.13
N THR A 181 19.13 3.00 3.22
CA THR A 181 19.67 3.72 4.39
C THR A 181 18.61 4.36 5.28
N LEU A 182 17.35 4.34 4.84
CA LEU A 182 16.21 4.95 5.55
C LEU A 182 15.32 3.94 6.29
N ALA A 183 15.62 2.64 6.18
CA ALA A 183 14.83 1.57 6.81
C ALA A 183 14.69 1.75 8.34
N ASP A 184 15.76 2.19 9.00
CA ASP A 184 15.80 2.33 10.45
C ASP A 184 15.14 3.61 10.97
N GLN A 185 14.72 4.51 10.07
CA GLN A 185 14.16 5.82 10.46
C GLN A 185 12.66 5.75 10.76
N VAL A 186 11.98 4.70 10.28
CA VAL A 186 10.52 4.60 10.30
C VAL A 186 10.10 3.15 10.52
N LYS A 187 8.90 2.95 11.06
CA LYS A 187 8.43 1.61 11.43
C LYS A 187 8.17 0.71 10.21
N THR A 188 7.69 1.28 9.10
CA THR A 188 7.29 0.51 7.92
C THR A 188 7.81 1.19 6.66
N VAL A 189 8.65 0.48 5.92
CA VAL A 189 9.16 0.91 4.61
C VAL A 189 8.62 0.00 3.53
N THR A 190 8.00 0.62 2.53
CA THR A 190 7.63 -0.04 1.28
C THR A 190 8.59 0.41 0.19
N LYS A 191 9.26 -0.55 -0.43
CA LYS A 191 10.08 -0.28 -1.60
C LYS A 191 9.23 -0.35 -2.86
N LEU A 192 9.43 0.60 -3.76
CA LEU A 192 8.82 0.61 -5.08
C LEU A 192 9.90 0.54 -6.17
N PRO A 193 9.58 -0.02 -7.34
CA PRO A 193 10.47 0.02 -8.48
C PRO A 193 10.94 1.44 -8.80
N ASN A 194 12.24 1.61 -9.08
CA ASN A 194 12.87 2.92 -9.30
C ASN A 194 12.13 3.78 -10.34
N TRP A 195 11.57 3.15 -11.37
CA TRP A 195 10.83 3.83 -12.44
C TRP A 195 9.56 4.54 -11.97
N ARG A 196 8.99 4.17 -10.81
CA ARG A 196 7.89 4.91 -10.17
C ARG A 196 8.33 6.25 -9.59
N PHE A 197 9.62 6.39 -9.32
CA PHE A 197 10.25 7.62 -8.91
C PHE A 197 10.91 8.35 -10.08
N GLU A 198 10.82 7.89 -11.33
CA GLU A 198 11.35 8.63 -12.48
C GLU A 198 10.55 9.92 -12.71
N GLU A 199 11.25 11.01 -13.03
CA GLU A 199 10.64 12.34 -13.15
C GLU A 199 9.50 12.38 -14.16
N GLY A 200 9.69 11.80 -15.35
CA GLY A 200 8.67 11.79 -16.40
C GLY A 200 7.37 11.09 -15.95
N ASN A 201 7.49 9.91 -15.36
CA ASN A 201 6.35 9.11 -14.88
C ASN A 201 5.63 9.81 -13.71
N ALA A 202 6.40 10.31 -12.74
CA ALA A 202 5.87 10.99 -11.56
C ALA A 202 5.14 12.28 -11.95
N ARG A 203 5.76 13.10 -12.80
CA ARG A 203 5.17 14.33 -13.34
C ARG A 203 3.89 14.02 -14.11
N GLN A 204 3.91 13.06 -15.03
CA GLN A 204 2.72 12.70 -15.82
C GLN A 204 1.58 12.20 -14.92
N THR A 205 1.90 11.45 -13.87
CA THR A 205 0.92 10.97 -12.89
C THR A 205 0.24 12.14 -12.17
N LEU A 206 1.02 13.12 -11.71
CA LEU A 206 0.50 14.34 -11.07
C LEU A 206 -0.37 15.18 -12.02
N LEU A 207 0.14 15.45 -13.23
CA LEU A 207 -0.58 16.25 -14.24
C LEU A 207 -1.92 15.61 -14.60
N ARG A 208 -1.94 14.29 -14.83
CA ARG A 208 -3.15 13.53 -15.15
C ARG A 208 -4.15 13.55 -13.99
N HIS A 209 -3.67 13.34 -12.76
CA HIS A 209 -4.52 13.30 -11.56
C HIS A 209 -5.19 14.65 -11.29
N PHE A 210 -4.44 15.75 -11.37
CA PHE A 210 -4.97 17.08 -11.12
C PHE A 210 -5.63 17.75 -12.33
N GLY A 211 -5.55 17.15 -13.52
CA GLY A 211 -6.13 17.70 -14.74
C GLY A 211 -5.48 19.02 -15.19
N VAL A 212 -4.18 19.18 -15.00
CA VAL A 212 -3.43 20.41 -15.32
C VAL A 212 -2.33 20.16 -16.35
N SER A 213 -1.88 21.22 -17.03
CA SER A 213 -0.78 21.17 -17.99
C SER A 213 0.59 21.42 -17.37
N THR A 214 0.66 22.09 -16.22
CA THR A 214 1.89 22.39 -15.49
C THR A 214 1.67 22.26 -13.97
N LEU A 215 2.77 22.07 -13.22
CA LEU A 215 2.79 22.02 -11.76
C LEU A 215 3.13 23.39 -11.13
N SER A 216 3.26 24.44 -11.94
CA SER A 216 3.49 25.83 -11.48
C SER A 216 2.47 26.28 -10.45
N GLY A 217 1.19 25.96 -10.63
CA GLY A 217 0.12 26.30 -9.69
C GLY A 217 0.26 25.63 -8.31
N PHE A 218 1.07 24.58 -8.19
CA PHE A 218 1.36 23.89 -6.93
C PHE A 218 2.70 24.31 -6.31
N GLY A 219 3.51 25.12 -7.02
CA GLY A 219 4.79 25.62 -6.52
C GLY A 219 5.96 24.62 -6.59
N CYS A 220 5.81 23.51 -7.32
CA CYS A 220 6.83 22.46 -7.46
C CYS A 220 7.39 22.28 -8.88
N GLU A 221 7.01 23.13 -9.85
CA GLU A 221 7.44 23.04 -11.25
C GLU A 221 8.96 22.80 -11.42
N ASN A 222 9.77 23.55 -10.66
CA ASN A 222 11.23 23.52 -10.70
C ASN A 222 11.85 22.70 -9.54
N LYS A 223 11.11 21.76 -8.95
CA LYS A 223 11.55 20.93 -7.82
C LYS A 223 11.43 19.44 -8.17
N PRO A 224 12.29 18.93 -9.07
CA PRO A 224 12.12 17.59 -9.65
C PRO A 224 12.09 16.48 -8.60
N LEU A 225 12.90 16.53 -7.54
CA LEU A 225 12.86 15.52 -6.47
C LEU A 225 11.53 15.53 -5.71
N ALA A 226 10.98 16.73 -5.43
CA ALA A 226 9.69 16.88 -4.77
C ALA A 226 8.56 16.29 -5.64
N VAL A 227 8.58 16.60 -6.94
CA VAL A 227 7.64 16.04 -7.95
C VAL A 227 7.73 14.52 -7.99
N ARG A 228 8.93 13.95 -7.96
CA ARG A 228 9.17 12.50 -7.97
C ARG A 228 8.58 11.81 -6.75
N ALA A 229 8.81 12.36 -5.55
CA ALA A 229 8.23 11.85 -4.31
C ALA A 229 6.69 11.93 -4.33
N ALA A 230 6.12 13.07 -4.73
CA ALA A 230 4.67 13.25 -4.80
C ALA A 230 4.02 12.30 -5.82
N GLY A 231 4.63 12.13 -6.99
CA GLY A 231 4.13 11.18 -8.01
C GLY A 231 4.15 9.74 -7.53
N ALA A 232 5.16 9.33 -6.74
CA ALA A 232 5.23 8.00 -6.14
C ALA A 232 4.07 7.74 -5.15
N ILE A 233 3.72 8.73 -4.32
CA ILE A 233 2.53 8.63 -3.44
C ILE A 233 1.26 8.41 -4.26
N LEU A 234 0.99 9.28 -5.26
CA LEU A 234 -0.23 9.16 -6.04
C LEU A 234 -0.30 7.82 -6.79
N TYR A 235 0.81 7.36 -7.35
CA TYR A 235 0.85 6.05 -7.97
C TYR A 235 0.48 4.95 -6.96
N TYR A 236 1.08 4.95 -5.78
CA TYR A 236 0.81 3.94 -4.75
C TYR A 236 -0.65 3.98 -4.27
N LEU A 237 -1.23 5.17 -4.10
CA LEU A 237 -2.63 5.35 -3.75
C LEU A 237 -3.57 4.84 -4.86
N GLN A 238 -3.24 5.04 -6.14
CA GLN A 238 -4.03 4.53 -7.26
C GLN A 238 -4.07 2.98 -7.27
N GLU A 239 -2.98 2.32 -6.87
CA GLU A 239 -2.92 0.86 -6.82
C GLU A 239 -3.62 0.26 -5.59
N THR A 240 -3.44 0.90 -4.43
CA THR A 240 -3.93 0.37 -3.14
C THR A 240 -5.37 0.79 -2.82
N GLN A 241 -5.78 1.96 -3.31
CA GLN A 241 -7.01 2.68 -2.90
C GLN A 241 -7.74 3.28 -4.11
N LYS A 242 -8.10 2.43 -5.08
CA LYS A 242 -8.72 2.83 -6.37
C LYS A 242 -9.88 3.83 -6.25
N GLY A 243 -10.70 3.74 -5.18
CA GLY A 243 -11.83 4.65 -4.95
C GLY A 243 -11.52 5.90 -4.12
N ALA A 244 -10.53 5.87 -3.23
CA ALA A 244 -10.29 6.94 -2.25
C ALA A 244 -9.32 8.02 -2.75
N VAL A 245 -8.51 7.73 -3.79
CA VAL A 245 -7.55 8.70 -4.34
C VAL A 245 -8.18 10.02 -4.80
N GLY A 246 -9.48 10.02 -5.10
CA GLY A 246 -10.25 11.23 -5.44
C GLY A 246 -10.35 12.27 -4.32
N GLN A 247 -10.05 11.91 -3.07
CA GLN A 247 -9.97 12.86 -1.95
C GLN A 247 -8.72 13.76 -2.02
N ILE A 248 -7.68 13.34 -2.75
CA ILE A 248 -6.46 14.11 -2.95
C ILE A 248 -6.69 15.15 -4.05
N GLN A 249 -7.25 16.31 -3.70
CA GLN A 249 -7.66 17.32 -4.68
C GLN A 249 -6.61 18.41 -4.93
N ARG A 250 -5.62 18.55 -4.04
CA ARG A 250 -4.60 19.60 -4.15
C ARG A 250 -3.25 19.07 -3.68
N LEU A 251 -2.20 19.52 -4.34
CA LEU A 251 -0.82 19.40 -3.86
C LEU A 251 -0.34 20.77 -3.36
N ALA A 252 0.23 20.82 -2.16
CA ALA A 252 0.89 22.02 -1.64
C ALA A 252 2.41 21.84 -1.62
N THR A 253 3.15 22.84 -2.08
CA THR A 253 4.60 22.89 -1.81
C THR A 253 4.87 23.71 -0.58
N TYR A 254 5.63 23.16 0.37
CA TYR A 254 6.00 23.84 1.61
C TYR A 254 7.52 23.98 1.74
N SER A 255 7.95 24.71 2.78
CA SER A 255 9.35 24.91 3.14
C SER A 255 9.55 24.59 4.61
N THR A 256 10.64 23.91 4.95
CA THR A 256 11.01 23.61 6.35
C THR A 256 11.76 24.77 7.02
N ALA A 257 12.21 25.77 6.24
CA ALA A 257 12.95 26.92 6.76
C ALA A 257 12.12 27.87 7.64
N GLY A 258 10.79 27.68 7.70
CA GLY A 258 9.87 28.53 8.47
C GLY A 258 9.45 28.00 9.85
N TYR A 259 9.90 26.79 10.25
CA TYR A 259 9.52 26.17 11.53
C TYR A 259 10.51 26.43 12.68
N MET A 260 11.42 27.39 12.52
CA MET A 260 12.29 27.87 13.59
C MET A 260 11.83 29.27 14.04
N ALA A 261 10.82 29.31 14.92
CA ALA A 261 10.52 30.44 15.78
C ALA A 261 9.88 29.94 17.08
#